data_AF-C6PX32-F1
#
_entry.id   AF-C6PX32-F1
#
_cell.length_a   1.000
_cell.length_b   1.000
_cell.length_c   1.000
_cell.angle_alpha   90.00
_cell.angle_beta   90.00
_cell.angle_gamma   90.00
#
_symmetry.space_group_name_H-M   'P 1'
#
loop_
_entity.id
_entity.type
_entity.pdbx_description
1 polymer ?
#
loop_
_entity_poly.entity_id
_entity_poly.type
_entity_poly.pdbx_seq_one_letter_code
_entity_poly.pdbx_strand_id
1 'polypeptide(L)'
;MDLNIKSIKMLSKDISGNWDFKFKVSNEKIKTNVKSIKPNIDLSSLRPGLKVNEILITPINTALRTSETEDNDFNDCYLVFDDKGRALTNKGNNTSGSANTHTYYSQILFRNAYEDSKTLTFIPYVVSSKEFLKWKNSHSKGMFHFVTKETPLNLNGTTTLSEGKIGEYKITGVEFLNDKTLLHYECTNLLSAISPYGIDLIDSNGKEYNLTKDIVKEVDPLNHKYTAQLPVLNKNDQFKLKAVDLEKKYTIKKDMKFTVKIK
;
A
#
# COMPACT_ATOMS: atom_id res chain seq x y z
N MET A 1 11.99 -11.15 -25.72
CA MET A 1 10.63 -10.57 -25.81
C MET A 1 10.71 -9.55 -26.90
N ASP A 2 9.80 -9.62 -27.85
CA ASP A 2 9.77 -8.74 -29.01
C ASP A 2 8.49 -7.92 -28.92
N LEU A 3 8.63 -6.59 -28.96
CA LEU A 3 7.52 -5.66 -28.93
C LEU A 3 7.50 -4.92 -30.26
N ASN A 4 6.43 -5.16 -31.04
CA ASN A 4 6.15 -4.45 -32.28
C ASN A 4 5.02 -3.45 -32.05
N ILE A 5 5.28 -2.18 -32.34
CA ILE A 5 4.30 -1.10 -32.27
C ILE A 5 4.12 -0.56 -33.68
N LYS A 6 2.88 -0.53 -34.18
CA LYS A 6 2.52 -0.02 -35.52
C LYS A 6 1.93 1.39 -35.51
N SER A 7 1.49 1.83 -34.34
CA SER A 7 0.98 3.17 -34.13
C SER A 7 1.05 3.52 -32.64
N ILE A 8 1.38 4.78 -32.36
CA ILE A 8 1.32 5.36 -31.02
C ILE A 8 0.14 6.32 -31.02
N LYS A 9 -0.90 5.99 -30.26
CA LYS A 9 -2.08 6.84 -30.13
C LYS A 9 -1.81 7.95 -29.13
N MET A 10 -2.01 9.19 -29.56
CA MET A 10 -2.06 10.35 -28.66
C MET A 10 -3.44 10.98 -28.74
N LEU A 11 -3.84 11.71 -27.68
CA LEU A 11 -5.17 12.30 -27.55
C LEU A 11 -5.56 13.23 -28.73
N SER A 12 -4.58 13.78 -29.45
CA SER A 12 -4.81 14.73 -30.55
C SER A 12 -4.39 14.23 -31.94
N LYS A 13 -3.56 13.18 -32.03
CA LYS A 13 -3.10 12.63 -33.32
C LYS A 13 -2.46 11.25 -33.13
N ASP A 14 -2.80 10.33 -34.01
CA ASP A 14 -2.13 9.03 -34.09
C ASP A 14 -0.83 9.18 -34.90
N ILE A 15 0.28 8.68 -34.34
CA ILE A 15 1.56 8.60 -35.02
C ILE A 15 1.71 7.19 -35.57
N SER A 16 1.52 7.03 -36.88
CA SER A 16 1.79 5.77 -37.58
C SER A 16 3.29 5.57 -37.79
N GLY A 17 3.77 4.35 -37.60
CA GLY A 17 5.18 4.00 -37.78
C GLY A 17 5.43 2.56 -37.34
N ASN A 18 6.54 1.96 -37.76
CA ASN A 18 6.93 0.63 -37.32
C ASN A 18 8.08 0.77 -36.32
N TRP A 19 7.81 0.48 -35.05
CA TRP A 19 8.83 0.39 -34.01
C TRP A 19 8.98 -1.06 -33.55
N ASP A 20 10.17 -1.60 -33.80
CA ASP A 20 10.53 -2.96 -33.44
C ASP A 20 11.55 -2.94 -32.31
N PHE A 21 11.14 -3.37 -31.12
CA PHE A 21 12.01 -3.53 -29.97
C PHE A 21 12.28 -5.01 -29.73
N LYS A 22 13.56 -5.40 -29.77
CA LYS A 22 14.00 -6.77 -29.49
C LYS A 22 14.82 -6.79 -28.22
N PHE A 23 14.29 -7.44 -27.19
CA PHE A 23 14.96 -7.58 -25.90
C PHE A 23 15.43 -9.02 -25.69
N LYS A 24 16.73 -9.20 -25.48
CA LYS A 24 17.28 -10.43 -24.87
C LYS A 24 17.13 -10.32 -23.36
N VAL A 25 16.07 -10.91 -22.82
CA VAL A 25 15.85 -11.00 -21.37
C VAL A 25 16.25 -12.41 -20.93
N SER A 26 17.29 -12.52 -20.09
CA SER A 26 17.60 -13.77 -19.40
C SER A 26 16.89 -13.76 -18.04
N ASN A 27 16.02 -14.74 -17.81
CA ASN A 27 15.35 -14.95 -16.53
C ASN A 27 16.15 -15.89 -15.60
N GLU A 28 17.36 -16.31 -15.98
CA GLU A 28 18.13 -17.32 -15.24
C GLU A 28 18.44 -16.87 -13.81
N LYS A 29 18.89 -15.63 -13.62
CA LYS A 29 19.16 -15.06 -12.29
C LYS A 29 17.91 -14.86 -11.42
N ILE A 30 16.74 -14.77 -12.05
CA ILE A 30 15.47 -14.64 -11.32
C ILE A 30 15.02 -16.03 -10.87
N LYS A 31 15.10 -17.05 -11.74
CA LYS A 31 14.60 -18.41 -11.47
C LYS A 31 15.30 -19.11 -10.30
N THR A 32 16.60 -18.86 -10.07
CA THR A 32 17.36 -19.58 -9.04
C THR A 32 16.97 -19.21 -7.61
N ASN A 33 16.32 -18.05 -7.40
CA ASN A 33 16.01 -17.52 -6.07
C ASN A 33 14.49 -17.31 -5.86
N VAL A 34 13.67 -18.13 -6.53
CA VAL A 34 12.21 -18.11 -6.38
C VAL A 34 11.77 -19.21 -5.42
N LYS A 35 11.05 -18.84 -4.36
CA LYS A 35 10.38 -19.78 -3.47
C LYS A 35 8.87 -19.67 -3.65
N SER A 36 8.24 -20.76 -4.06
CA SER A 36 6.79 -20.91 -4.14
C SER A 36 6.30 -21.73 -2.95
N ILE A 37 5.27 -21.22 -2.28
CA ILE A 37 4.60 -21.87 -1.14
C ILE A 37 3.12 -21.94 -1.50
N LYS A 38 2.51 -23.11 -1.41
CA LYS A 38 1.09 -23.33 -1.73
C LYS A 38 0.32 -23.67 -0.45
N PRO A 39 -0.08 -22.66 0.35
CA PRO A 39 -0.66 -22.92 1.66
C PRO A 39 -2.11 -23.41 1.57
N ASN A 40 -2.80 -23.20 0.43
CA ASN A 40 -4.20 -23.58 0.21
C ASN A 40 -5.13 -23.14 1.36
N ILE A 41 -5.00 -21.88 1.77
CA ILE A 41 -5.82 -21.32 2.87
C ILE A 41 -7.21 -20.99 2.31
N ASP A 42 -8.23 -21.51 2.96
CA ASP A 42 -9.62 -21.16 2.69
C ASP A 42 -10.03 -19.91 3.47
N LEU A 43 -10.43 -18.88 2.75
CA LEU A 43 -10.96 -17.63 3.29
C LEU A 43 -12.41 -17.41 2.83
N SER A 44 -13.15 -18.49 2.56
CA SER A 44 -14.55 -18.43 2.10
C SER A 44 -15.49 -17.73 3.09
N SER A 45 -15.12 -17.69 4.39
CA SER A 45 -15.83 -16.93 5.42
C SER A 45 -15.66 -15.42 5.30
N LEU A 46 -14.60 -14.95 4.64
CA LEU A 46 -14.42 -13.53 4.29
C LEU A 46 -15.27 -13.18 3.06
N ARG A 47 -15.17 -14.00 2.02
CA ARG A 47 -15.90 -13.88 0.74
C ARG A 47 -16.06 -15.26 0.10
N PRO A 48 -17.22 -15.57 -0.51
CA PRO A 48 -17.47 -16.88 -1.11
C PRO A 48 -16.36 -17.36 -2.06
N GLY A 49 -15.83 -18.55 -1.80
CA GLY A 49 -14.82 -19.20 -2.65
C GLY A 49 -13.43 -18.57 -2.63
N LEU A 50 -13.18 -17.53 -1.80
CA LEU A 50 -11.87 -16.91 -1.68
C LEU A 50 -10.85 -17.88 -1.10
N LYS A 51 -9.74 -18.08 -1.81
CA LYS A 51 -8.64 -18.96 -1.42
C LYS A 51 -7.28 -18.30 -1.64
N VAL A 52 -6.34 -18.60 -0.76
CA VAL A 52 -4.92 -18.29 -0.96
C VAL A 52 -4.24 -19.49 -1.62
N ASN A 53 -3.95 -19.34 -2.89
CA ASN A 53 -3.39 -20.41 -3.72
C ASN A 53 -1.88 -20.53 -3.56
N GLU A 54 -1.19 -19.38 -3.55
CA GLU A 54 0.27 -19.35 -3.60
C GLU A 54 0.83 -18.08 -2.98
N ILE A 55 1.98 -18.23 -2.32
CA ILE A 55 2.86 -17.15 -1.91
C ILE A 55 4.17 -17.34 -2.65
N LEU A 56 4.54 -16.34 -3.45
CA LEU A 56 5.74 -16.37 -4.28
C LEU A 56 6.75 -15.35 -3.74
N ILE A 57 7.91 -15.82 -3.31
CA ILE A 57 9.00 -14.95 -2.88
C ILE A 57 10.01 -14.94 -4.00
N THR A 58 10.27 -13.76 -4.55
CA THR A 58 11.24 -13.52 -5.61
C THR A 58 12.33 -12.56 -5.12
N PRO A 59 13.41 -12.35 -5.88
CA PRO A 59 14.35 -11.27 -5.57
C PRO A 59 13.78 -9.85 -5.66
N ILE A 60 12.57 -9.63 -6.20
CA ILE A 60 12.04 -8.30 -6.53
C ILE A 60 10.79 -7.93 -5.70
N ASN A 61 9.96 -8.91 -5.41
CA ASN A 61 8.78 -8.79 -4.54
C ASN A 61 8.40 -10.13 -3.89
N THR A 62 7.62 -10.02 -2.82
CA THR A 62 6.76 -11.10 -2.33
C THR A 62 5.39 -10.92 -2.97
N ALA A 63 4.81 -11.97 -3.53
CA ALA A 63 3.48 -11.94 -4.12
C ALA A 63 2.53 -12.90 -3.39
N LEU A 64 1.31 -12.43 -3.09
CA LEU A 64 0.20 -13.25 -2.64
C LEU A 64 -0.75 -13.47 -3.82
N ARG A 65 -1.03 -14.72 -4.14
CA ARG A 65 -1.95 -15.10 -5.20
C ARG A 65 -3.20 -15.75 -4.61
N THR A 66 -4.34 -15.17 -4.94
CA THR A 66 -5.64 -15.62 -4.49
C THR A 66 -6.53 -15.94 -5.68
N SER A 67 -7.61 -16.70 -5.42
CA SER A 67 -8.71 -16.86 -6.35
C SER A 67 -10.04 -16.82 -5.63
N GLU A 68 -11.10 -16.42 -6.31
CA GLU A 68 -12.48 -16.48 -5.82
C GLU A 68 -13.44 -16.91 -6.95
N THR A 69 -14.62 -17.38 -6.56
CA THR A 69 -15.62 -17.96 -7.47
C THR A 69 -16.79 -17.03 -7.78
N GLU A 70 -16.78 -15.83 -7.22
CA GLU A 70 -17.79 -14.80 -7.45
C GLU A 70 -17.12 -13.48 -7.77
N ASP A 71 -17.71 -12.73 -8.71
CA ASP A 71 -17.27 -11.38 -9.03
C ASP A 71 -17.60 -10.47 -7.86
N ASN A 72 -16.61 -10.25 -7.01
CA ASN A 72 -16.68 -9.21 -6.02
C ASN A 72 -15.81 -8.08 -6.54
N ASP A 73 -16.43 -6.93 -6.83
CA ASP A 73 -15.80 -5.64 -7.15
C ASP A 73 -14.92 -5.11 -5.97
N PHE A 74 -14.14 -5.96 -5.32
CA PHE A 74 -13.36 -5.69 -4.13
C PHE A 74 -11.91 -6.10 -4.36
N ASN A 75 -11.02 -5.12 -4.21
CA ASN A 75 -9.60 -5.37 -4.17
C ASN A 75 -9.24 -6.13 -2.90
N ASP A 76 -8.69 -7.33 -3.07
CA ASP A 76 -7.98 -8.06 -2.04
C ASP A 76 -6.99 -7.14 -1.31
N CYS A 77 -7.13 -7.07 0.01
CA CYS A 77 -6.41 -6.14 0.87
C CYS A 77 -5.83 -6.91 2.05
N TYR A 78 -4.49 -6.90 2.17
CA TYR A 78 -3.79 -7.59 3.25
C TYR A 78 -2.69 -6.72 3.84
N LEU A 79 -2.58 -6.74 5.16
CA LEU A 79 -1.41 -6.28 5.88
C LEU A 79 -0.44 -7.45 6.01
N VAL A 80 0.84 -7.20 5.80
CA VAL A 80 1.86 -8.26 5.82
C VAL A 80 2.99 -7.86 6.75
N PHE A 81 3.30 -8.74 7.69
CA PHE A 81 4.39 -8.58 8.65
C PHE A 81 5.26 -9.83 8.67
N ASP A 82 6.56 -9.66 8.92
CA ASP A 82 7.43 -10.79 9.22
C ASP A 82 7.46 -11.15 10.73
N ASP A 83 8.23 -12.18 11.08
CA ASP A 83 8.41 -12.65 12.46
C ASP A 83 9.11 -11.64 13.39
N LYS A 84 9.71 -10.58 12.84
CA LYS A 84 10.31 -9.48 13.61
C LYS A 84 9.40 -8.27 13.72
N GLY A 85 8.19 -8.34 13.16
CA GLY A 85 7.23 -7.24 13.14
C GLY A 85 7.48 -6.21 12.04
N ARG A 86 8.41 -6.45 11.10
CA ARG A 86 8.63 -5.51 9.98
C ARG A 86 7.50 -5.63 8.98
N ALA A 87 6.98 -4.48 8.53
CA ALA A 87 5.92 -4.42 7.53
C ALA A 87 6.48 -4.67 6.13
N LEU A 88 5.74 -5.45 5.33
CA LEU A 88 5.95 -5.60 3.91
C LEU A 88 4.89 -4.75 3.18
N THR A 89 5.26 -3.52 2.83
CA THR A 89 4.36 -2.55 2.18
C THR A 89 3.88 -3.03 0.81
N ASN A 90 2.60 -2.81 0.49
CA ASN A 90 2.02 -3.08 -0.82
C ASN A 90 2.74 -2.28 -1.94
N LYS A 91 2.98 -2.92 -3.09
CA LYS A 91 3.63 -2.34 -4.27
C LYS A 91 2.72 -2.28 -5.50
N GLY A 92 1.54 -2.89 -5.45
CA GLY A 92 0.58 -2.95 -6.54
C GLY A 92 -0.21 -4.25 -6.54
N ASN A 93 -1.36 -4.21 -7.21
CA ASN A 93 -2.26 -5.35 -7.35
C ASN A 93 -2.55 -5.56 -8.84
N ASN A 94 -2.56 -6.81 -9.29
CA ASN A 94 -3.03 -7.20 -10.61
C ASN A 94 -4.19 -8.17 -10.44
N THR A 95 -5.27 -7.95 -11.16
CA THR A 95 -6.43 -8.85 -11.17
C THR A 95 -6.70 -9.32 -12.58
N SER A 96 -7.22 -10.54 -12.69
CA SER A 96 -7.66 -11.14 -13.96
C SER A 96 -8.81 -12.07 -13.68
N GLY A 97 -9.80 -12.16 -14.56
CA GLY A 97 -10.94 -13.03 -14.36
C GLY A 97 -11.52 -13.52 -15.67
N SER A 98 -12.32 -14.58 -15.58
CA SER A 98 -13.07 -15.15 -16.69
C SER A 98 -14.53 -15.27 -16.30
N ALA A 99 -15.40 -14.51 -16.99
CA ALA A 99 -16.84 -14.59 -16.81
C ALA A 99 -17.39 -15.99 -17.12
N ASN A 100 -16.76 -16.72 -18.04
CA ASN A 100 -17.21 -18.07 -18.41
C ASN A 100 -16.99 -19.09 -17.29
N THR A 101 -15.87 -19.00 -16.58
CA THR A 101 -15.54 -19.95 -15.50
C THR A 101 -15.97 -19.45 -14.13
N HIS A 102 -16.49 -18.22 -14.05
CA HIS A 102 -16.76 -17.50 -12.79
C HIS A 102 -15.57 -17.61 -11.84
N THR A 103 -14.35 -17.44 -12.36
CA THR A 103 -13.12 -17.51 -11.56
C THR A 103 -12.31 -16.25 -11.74
N TYR A 104 -11.99 -15.64 -10.62
CA TYR A 104 -11.22 -14.41 -10.53
C TYR A 104 -9.93 -14.71 -9.79
N TYR A 105 -8.83 -14.15 -10.27
CA TYR A 105 -7.50 -14.32 -9.73
C TYR A 105 -6.92 -12.96 -9.41
N SER A 106 -6.37 -12.82 -8.20
CA SER A 106 -5.69 -11.62 -7.76
C SER A 106 -4.24 -11.95 -7.42
N GLN A 107 -3.33 -11.06 -7.81
CA GLN A 107 -1.94 -11.07 -7.39
C GLN A 107 -1.62 -9.75 -6.73
N ILE A 108 -1.37 -9.79 -5.43
CA ILE A 108 -0.92 -8.63 -4.67
C ILE A 108 0.58 -8.70 -4.49
N LEU A 109 1.25 -7.61 -4.85
CA LEU A 109 2.69 -7.47 -4.70
C LEU A 109 3.00 -6.69 -3.43
N PHE A 110 3.95 -7.18 -2.67
CA PHE A 110 4.52 -6.52 -1.51
C PHE A 110 6.02 -6.32 -1.71
N ARG A 111 6.62 -5.51 -0.84
CA ARG A 111 8.06 -5.55 -0.62
C ARG A 111 8.52 -7.01 -0.39
N ASN A 112 9.75 -7.32 -0.80
CA ASN A 112 10.39 -8.58 -0.45
C ASN A 112 10.42 -8.79 1.06
N ALA A 113 10.33 -10.06 1.46
CA ALA A 113 10.74 -10.47 2.79
C ALA A 113 12.23 -10.13 3.00
N TYR A 114 12.59 -9.78 4.23
CA TYR A 114 13.98 -9.54 4.57
C TYR A 114 14.75 -10.86 4.59
N GLU A 115 16.07 -10.79 4.37
CA GLU A 115 16.91 -11.99 4.30
C GLU A 115 16.87 -12.82 5.59
N ASP A 116 16.53 -12.23 6.71
CA ASP A 116 16.45 -12.87 8.01
C ASP A 116 14.99 -13.13 8.46
N SER A 117 14.00 -12.93 7.58
CA SER A 117 12.60 -13.27 7.84
C SER A 117 12.38 -14.79 7.75
N LYS A 118 11.73 -15.38 8.76
CA LYS A 118 11.41 -16.81 8.86
C LYS A 118 9.96 -17.12 8.52
N THR A 119 9.04 -16.23 8.90
CA THR A 119 7.61 -16.38 8.62
C THR A 119 7.01 -15.07 8.13
N LEU A 120 5.92 -15.15 7.38
CA LEU A 120 5.11 -14.00 7.03
C LEU A 120 3.69 -14.21 7.56
N THR A 121 3.15 -13.20 8.23
CA THR A 121 1.76 -13.14 8.70
C THR A 121 0.97 -12.19 7.83
N PHE A 122 -0.14 -12.68 7.30
CA PHE A 122 -1.06 -11.93 6.45
C PHE A 122 -2.35 -11.68 7.24
N ILE A 123 -2.81 -10.43 7.24
CA ILE A 123 -4.02 -10.02 7.94
C ILE A 123 -4.95 -9.38 6.91
N PRO A 124 -6.06 -10.04 6.54
CA PRO A 124 -7.02 -9.45 5.62
C PRO A 124 -7.67 -8.20 6.22
N TYR A 125 -8.01 -7.24 5.36
CA TYR A 125 -8.87 -6.12 5.70
C TYR A 125 -9.79 -5.79 4.53
N VAL A 126 -10.88 -5.08 4.80
CA VAL A 126 -11.84 -4.67 3.77
C VAL A 126 -12.16 -3.18 3.92
N VAL A 127 -12.42 -2.50 2.80
CA VAL A 127 -13.02 -1.16 2.84
C VAL A 127 -14.44 -1.32 3.39
N SER A 128 -14.72 -0.68 4.52
CA SER A 128 -15.96 -0.83 5.26
C SER A 128 -16.78 0.45 5.35
N SER A 129 -16.31 1.56 4.75
CA SER A 129 -17.07 2.80 4.84
C SER A 129 -18.41 2.65 4.12
N LYS A 130 -19.51 2.75 4.89
CA LYS A 130 -20.89 2.70 4.38
C LYS A 130 -21.09 3.70 3.24
N GLU A 131 -20.41 4.83 3.32
CA GLU A 131 -20.41 5.87 2.31
C GLU A 131 -19.71 5.41 1.02
N PHE A 132 -18.58 4.69 1.07
CA PHE A 132 -17.95 4.12 -0.13
C PHE A 132 -18.85 3.08 -0.77
N LEU A 133 -19.47 2.22 0.04
CA LEU A 133 -20.42 1.22 -0.45
C LEU A 133 -21.64 1.89 -1.09
N LYS A 134 -22.16 2.98 -0.51
CA LYS A 134 -23.24 3.78 -1.11
C LYS A 134 -22.82 4.45 -2.41
N TRP A 135 -21.66 5.10 -2.43
CA TRP A 135 -21.12 5.78 -3.61
C TRP A 135 -20.90 4.82 -4.77
N LYS A 136 -20.27 3.66 -4.51
CA LYS A 136 -20.08 2.59 -5.48
C LYS A 136 -21.40 2.18 -6.13
N ASN A 137 -22.46 2.07 -5.32
CA ASN A 137 -23.78 1.68 -5.80
C ASN A 137 -24.56 2.83 -6.47
N SER A 138 -24.12 4.09 -6.35
CA SER A 138 -24.90 5.26 -6.76
C SER A 138 -24.67 5.72 -8.20
N HIS A 139 -23.79 5.06 -8.98
CA HIS A 139 -23.39 5.47 -10.34
C HIS A 139 -22.98 6.97 -10.46
N SER A 140 -22.66 7.63 -9.34
CA SER A 140 -22.35 9.06 -9.33
C SER A 140 -20.88 9.28 -9.68
N LYS A 141 -20.63 10.23 -10.58
CA LYS A 141 -19.27 10.68 -10.95
C LYS A 141 -18.62 11.60 -9.91
N GLY A 142 -19.28 11.83 -8.77
CA GLY A 142 -18.74 12.68 -7.70
C GLY A 142 -17.53 12.02 -7.04
N MET A 143 -16.53 12.81 -6.66
CA MET A 143 -15.37 12.29 -5.94
C MET A 143 -15.79 11.88 -4.53
N PHE A 144 -15.47 10.64 -4.16
CA PHE A 144 -15.76 10.12 -2.83
C PHE A 144 -14.84 10.79 -1.79
N HIS A 145 -15.43 11.36 -0.73
CA HIS A 145 -14.68 12.00 0.36
C HIS A 145 -14.66 11.09 1.58
N PHE A 146 -13.46 10.73 2.04
CA PHE A 146 -13.31 10.03 3.32
C PHE A 146 -13.28 11.06 4.46
N VAL A 147 -13.82 10.68 5.61
CA VAL A 147 -13.65 11.45 6.86
C VAL A 147 -12.17 11.55 7.19
N THR A 148 -11.71 12.73 7.61
CA THR A 148 -10.33 12.98 8.02
C THR A 148 -10.24 13.31 9.51
N LYS A 149 -9.06 13.07 10.08
CA LYS A 149 -8.64 13.54 11.40
C LYS A 149 -7.54 14.58 11.22
N GLU A 150 -7.54 15.58 12.09
CA GLU A 150 -6.51 16.62 12.11
C GLU A 150 -5.96 16.81 13.53
N THR A 151 -4.69 17.19 13.65
CA THR A 151 -4.11 17.61 14.93
C THR A 151 -3.05 18.70 14.69
N PRO A 152 -2.94 19.73 15.55
CA PRO A 152 -1.87 20.72 15.45
C PRO A 152 -0.49 20.07 15.56
N LEU A 153 0.45 20.50 14.71
CA LEU A 153 1.84 20.06 14.77
C LEU A 153 2.62 20.89 15.79
N ASN A 154 3.27 20.22 16.74
CA ASN A 154 4.21 20.81 17.68
C ASN A 154 5.62 20.76 17.06
N LEU A 155 6.13 21.91 16.61
CA LEU A 155 7.46 22.00 15.98
C LEU A 155 8.63 21.73 16.94
N ASN A 156 8.42 21.92 18.25
CA ASN A 156 9.47 21.81 19.28
C ASN A 156 9.33 20.55 20.14
N GLY A 157 8.53 19.58 19.70
CA GLY A 157 8.27 18.37 20.47
C GLY A 157 7.61 17.29 19.64
N THR A 158 6.94 16.38 20.32
CA THR A 158 6.22 15.28 19.67
C THR A 158 4.77 15.64 19.42
N THR A 159 4.25 15.22 18.26
CA THR A 159 2.81 15.24 17.96
C THR A 159 2.34 13.84 17.61
N THR A 160 1.19 13.45 18.13
CA THR A 160 0.55 12.18 17.80
C THR A 160 -0.78 12.43 17.09
N LEU A 161 -0.97 11.78 15.94
CA LEU A 161 -2.27 11.64 15.28
C LEU A 161 -2.71 10.17 15.42
N SER A 162 -3.75 9.92 16.22
CA SER A 162 -4.20 8.55 16.53
C SER A 162 -5.26 8.05 15.53
N GLU A 163 -5.01 6.86 14.98
CA GLU A 163 -5.95 6.03 14.23
C GLU A 163 -6.52 4.91 15.10
N GLY A 164 -6.63 5.14 16.41
CA GLY A 164 -7.21 4.23 17.37
C GLY A 164 -6.53 2.86 17.36
N LYS A 165 -7.30 1.79 17.12
CA LYS A 165 -6.79 0.40 17.11
C LYS A 165 -5.90 0.09 15.93
N ILE A 166 -5.88 0.92 14.89
CA ILE A 166 -5.01 0.73 13.72
C ILE A 166 -3.58 1.15 14.07
N GLY A 167 -3.40 2.18 14.89
CA GLY A 167 -2.10 2.70 15.28
C GLY A 167 -2.07 4.21 15.24
N GLU A 168 -0.88 4.79 15.21
CA GLU A 168 -0.69 6.23 15.31
C GLU A 168 0.48 6.69 14.46
N TYR A 169 0.36 7.88 13.89
CA TYR A 169 1.51 8.61 13.39
C TYR A 169 2.06 9.43 14.55
N LYS A 170 3.31 9.17 14.92
CA LYS A 170 4.01 9.93 15.95
C LYS A 170 5.13 10.71 15.31
N ILE A 171 4.92 12.02 15.16
CA ILE A 171 5.96 12.94 14.71
C ILE A 171 6.96 13.09 15.84
N THR A 172 8.23 12.80 15.55
CA THR A 172 9.33 12.83 16.50
C THR A 172 10.22 14.06 16.34
N GLY A 173 10.10 14.79 15.23
CA GLY A 173 10.84 16.04 15.02
C GLY A 173 10.61 16.65 13.65
N VAL A 174 10.93 17.95 13.55
CA VAL A 174 10.92 18.73 12.31
C VAL A 174 12.26 19.44 12.19
N GLU A 175 12.95 19.26 11.06
CA GLU A 175 14.22 19.94 10.78
C GLU A 175 14.05 20.91 9.62
N PHE A 176 14.27 22.19 9.87
CA PHE A 176 14.26 23.23 8.84
C PHE A 176 15.68 23.42 8.32
N LEU A 177 15.95 22.93 7.12
CA LEU A 177 17.23 23.09 6.42
C LEU A 177 17.12 24.24 5.39
N ASN A 178 18.27 24.65 4.85
CA ASN A 178 18.32 25.76 3.89
C ASN A 178 17.59 25.43 2.56
N ASP A 179 17.56 24.16 2.16
CA ASP A 179 17.04 23.69 0.87
C ASP A 179 15.74 22.86 0.99
N LYS A 180 15.37 22.43 2.20
CA LYS A 180 14.20 21.57 2.45
C LYS A 180 13.79 21.55 3.92
N THR A 181 12.67 20.91 4.19
CA THR A 181 12.22 20.58 5.55
C THR A 181 12.13 19.07 5.70
N LEU A 182 12.65 18.53 6.80
CA LEU A 182 12.52 17.10 7.11
C LEU A 182 11.47 16.91 8.21
N LEU A 183 10.51 16.02 7.96
CA LEU A 183 9.54 15.57 8.96
C LEU A 183 9.88 14.14 9.36
N HIS A 184 10.23 13.93 10.62
CA HIS A 184 10.57 12.62 11.17
C HIS A 184 9.39 12.05 11.93
N TYR A 185 9.04 10.80 11.66
CA TYR A 185 7.92 10.15 12.32
C TYR A 185 8.06 8.64 12.39
N GLU A 186 7.30 8.05 13.31
CA GLU A 186 7.14 6.61 13.44
C GLU A 186 5.66 6.22 13.33
N CYS A 187 5.39 5.05 12.74
CA CYS A 187 4.05 4.47 12.69
C CYS A 187 3.96 3.30 13.66
N THR A 188 2.93 3.29 14.50
CA THR A 188 2.73 2.19 15.47
C THR A 188 1.75 1.13 14.94
N ASN A 189 1.86 -0.08 15.48
CA ASN A 189 0.87 -1.17 15.29
C ASN A 189 0.65 -1.51 13.79
N LEU A 190 -0.60 -1.48 13.30
CA LEU A 190 -0.93 -1.86 11.93
C LEU A 190 -0.67 -0.73 10.92
N LEU A 191 -0.46 0.48 11.41
CA LEU A 191 -0.38 1.68 10.57
C LEU A 191 0.80 1.62 9.59
N SER A 192 1.92 1.04 10.02
CA SER A 192 3.14 0.87 9.23
C SER A 192 2.94 0.00 7.97
N ALA A 193 1.99 -0.94 8.00
CA ALA A 193 1.66 -1.78 6.84
C ALA A 193 0.52 -1.22 5.98
N ILE A 194 -0.45 -0.52 6.59
CA ILE A 194 -1.66 -0.08 5.89
C ILE A 194 -1.46 1.24 5.14
N SER A 195 -0.79 2.21 5.76
CA SER A 195 -0.78 3.59 5.27
C SER A 195 0.38 4.42 5.85
N PRO A 196 1.65 3.98 5.80
CA PRO A 196 2.78 4.74 6.35
C PRO A 196 2.99 6.12 5.68
N TYR A 197 2.34 6.35 4.54
CA TYR A 197 2.42 7.56 3.71
C TYR A 197 1.09 8.33 3.65
N GLY A 198 0.12 7.99 4.51
CA GLY A 198 -1.22 8.58 4.45
C GLY A 198 -1.45 9.72 5.44
N ILE A 199 -0.41 10.50 5.73
CA ILE A 199 -0.47 11.67 6.58
C ILE A 199 0.02 12.89 5.81
N ASP A 200 -0.77 13.95 5.79
CA ASP A 200 -0.48 15.19 5.08
C ASP A 200 -0.15 16.29 6.07
N LEU A 201 0.67 17.24 5.64
CA LEU A 201 0.95 18.47 6.38
C LEU A 201 0.16 19.61 5.75
N ILE A 202 -0.47 20.45 6.57
CA ILE A 202 -1.20 21.64 6.10
C ILE A 202 -0.62 22.87 6.80
N ASP A 203 -0.27 23.89 6.02
CA ASP A 203 0.22 25.17 6.56
C ASP A 203 -0.91 26.13 6.92
N SER A 204 -0.56 27.29 7.48
CA SER A 204 -1.51 28.31 7.92
C SER A 204 -2.35 28.92 6.79
N ASN A 205 -1.89 28.81 5.53
CA ASN A 205 -2.63 29.27 4.36
C ASN A 205 -3.58 28.18 3.80
N GLY A 206 -3.63 27.02 4.45
CA GLY A 206 -4.41 25.87 4.00
C GLY A 206 -3.77 25.11 2.84
N LYS A 207 -2.51 25.38 2.50
CA LYS A 207 -1.82 24.60 1.47
C LYS A 207 -1.40 23.26 2.06
N GLU A 208 -1.71 22.21 1.31
CA GLU A 208 -1.50 20.82 1.69
C GLU A 208 -0.26 20.25 1.00
N TYR A 209 0.54 19.54 1.79
CA TYR A 209 1.73 18.83 1.37
C TYR A 209 1.48 17.34 1.59
N ASN A 210 1.21 16.62 0.50
CA ASN A 210 0.92 15.19 0.55
C ASN A 210 2.21 14.38 0.74
N LEU A 211 2.30 13.57 1.80
CA LEU A 211 3.50 12.74 2.03
C LEU A 211 3.43 11.44 1.24
N THR A 212 3.61 11.53 -0.07
CA THR A 212 3.63 10.36 -0.94
C THR A 212 4.88 9.50 -0.73
N LYS A 213 4.82 8.26 -1.20
CA LYS A 213 5.95 7.31 -1.26
C LYS A 213 7.24 7.92 -1.84
N ASP A 214 7.13 8.89 -2.75
CA ASP A 214 8.29 9.43 -3.46
C ASP A 214 9.07 10.44 -2.62
N ILE A 215 8.44 11.06 -1.62
CA ILE A 215 9.10 12.01 -0.72
C ILE A 215 9.38 11.43 0.66
N VAL A 216 8.75 10.30 1.01
CA VAL A 216 8.97 9.60 2.27
C VAL A 216 9.99 8.47 2.09
N LYS A 217 11.04 8.50 2.91
CA LYS A 217 11.99 7.40 3.05
C LYS A 217 11.77 6.67 4.37
N GLU A 218 11.67 5.35 4.32
CA GLU A 218 11.78 4.52 5.52
C GLU A 218 13.25 4.43 5.94
N VAL A 219 13.54 4.81 7.18
CA VAL A 219 14.90 4.88 7.72
C VAL A 219 15.21 3.71 8.67
N ASP A 220 14.18 3.16 9.32
CA ASP A 220 14.30 2.00 10.20
C ASP A 220 13.03 1.14 10.08
N PRO A 221 13.06 0.05 9.29
CA PRO A 221 11.88 -0.78 9.08
C PRO A 221 11.45 -1.57 10.32
N LEU A 222 12.36 -1.86 11.25
CA LEU A 222 12.07 -2.61 12.47
C LEU A 222 11.28 -1.77 13.46
N ASN A 223 11.67 -0.50 13.59
CA ASN A 223 10.99 0.46 14.46
C ASN A 223 9.98 1.35 13.71
N HIS A 224 9.70 1.03 12.44
CA HIS A 224 8.75 1.75 11.58
C HIS A 224 8.98 3.27 11.54
N LYS A 225 10.24 3.68 11.38
CA LYS A 225 10.62 5.10 11.31
C LYS A 225 10.76 5.56 9.87
N TYR A 226 10.28 6.77 9.63
CA TYR A 226 10.20 7.39 8.33
C TYR A 226 10.71 8.84 8.40
N THR A 227 11.14 9.36 7.26
CA THR A 227 11.51 10.76 7.09
C THR A 227 10.94 11.25 5.76
N ALA A 228 10.06 12.25 5.82
CA ALA A 228 9.55 12.93 4.64
C ALA A 228 10.43 14.14 4.28
N GLN A 229 10.70 14.32 2.99
CA GLN A 229 11.42 15.47 2.45
C GLN A 229 10.43 16.45 1.82
N LEU A 230 10.14 17.53 2.54
CA LEU A 230 9.24 18.59 2.12
C LEU A 230 10.03 19.76 1.53
N PRO A 231 9.40 20.66 0.75
CA PRO A 231 9.99 21.94 0.38
C PRO A 231 10.46 22.75 1.60
N VAL A 232 11.20 23.85 1.36
CA VAL A 232 11.51 24.81 2.42
C VAL A 232 10.21 25.38 2.98
N LEU A 233 10.00 25.16 4.28
CA LEU A 233 8.85 25.67 5.02
C LEU A 233 9.30 26.77 5.99
N ASN A 234 8.41 27.71 6.29
CA ASN A 234 8.70 28.75 7.26
C ASN A 234 8.51 28.21 8.68
N LYS A 235 9.59 28.19 9.47
CA LYS A 235 9.58 27.74 10.87
C LYS A 235 8.66 28.54 11.80
N ASN A 236 8.24 29.73 11.37
CA ASN A 236 7.34 30.59 12.13
C ASN A 236 5.86 30.33 11.80
N ASP A 237 5.57 29.51 10.79
CA ASP A 237 4.19 29.17 10.43
C ASP A 237 3.61 28.15 11.41
N GLN A 238 2.28 28.13 11.50
CA GLN A 238 1.55 27.07 12.18
C GLN A 238 1.19 25.98 11.19
N PHE A 239 1.40 24.73 11.61
CA PHE A 239 1.08 23.56 10.81
C PHE A 239 0.13 22.63 11.56
N LYS A 240 -0.58 21.82 10.79
CA LYS A 240 -1.40 20.73 11.30
C LYS A 240 -1.21 19.50 10.43
N LEU A 241 -1.31 18.34 11.07
CA LEU A 241 -1.32 17.05 10.40
C LEU A 241 -2.75 16.71 10.03
N LYS A 242 -2.94 16.07 8.89
CA LYS A 242 -4.22 15.51 8.45
C LYS A 242 -4.02 14.07 7.99
N ALA A 243 -4.93 13.18 8.32
CA ALA A 243 -4.98 11.85 7.70
C ALA A 243 -6.44 11.43 7.50
N VAL A 244 -6.66 10.47 6.61
CA VAL A 244 -7.95 9.80 6.49
C VAL A 244 -8.20 8.95 7.73
N ASP A 245 -9.40 9.04 8.32
CA ASP A 245 -9.83 8.23 9.46
C ASP A 245 -9.92 6.76 9.05
N LEU A 246 -8.87 6.00 9.36
CA LEU A 246 -8.70 4.64 8.88
C LEU A 246 -9.67 3.67 9.57
N GLU A 247 -10.10 3.96 10.81
CA GLU A 247 -11.07 3.12 11.53
C GLU A 247 -12.47 3.23 10.93
N LYS A 248 -12.81 4.38 10.33
CA LYS A 248 -14.05 4.53 9.56
C LYS A 248 -13.93 3.98 8.15
N LYS A 249 -12.72 3.94 7.59
CA LYS A 249 -12.46 3.47 6.24
C LYS A 249 -12.39 1.95 6.14
N TYR A 250 -11.74 1.30 7.10
CA TYR A 250 -11.35 -0.11 7.01
C TYR A 250 -11.86 -0.94 8.18
N THR A 251 -12.25 -2.19 7.87
CA THR A 251 -12.45 -3.24 8.88
C THR A 251 -11.32 -4.24 8.77
N ILE A 252 -10.51 -4.35 9.82
CA ILE A 252 -9.42 -5.33 9.92
C ILE A 252 -9.99 -6.68 10.39
N LYS A 253 -9.68 -7.76 9.65
CA LYS A 253 -10.14 -9.12 9.93
C LYS A 253 -9.04 -9.93 10.62
N LYS A 254 -8.66 -9.51 11.84
CA LYS A 254 -7.56 -10.12 12.61
C LYS A 254 -7.80 -11.60 12.94
N ASP A 255 -9.06 -11.99 13.08
CA ASP A 255 -9.54 -13.36 13.28
C ASP A 255 -9.27 -14.28 12.09
N MET A 256 -9.13 -13.71 10.88
CA MET A 256 -8.84 -14.42 9.64
C MET A 256 -7.36 -14.35 9.24
N LYS A 257 -6.47 -13.96 10.16
CA LYS A 257 -5.04 -13.91 9.88
C LYS A 257 -4.50 -15.31 9.65
N PHE A 258 -3.49 -15.42 8.78
CA PHE A 258 -2.75 -16.67 8.58
C PHE A 258 -1.25 -16.39 8.50
N THR A 259 -0.44 -17.36 8.90
CA THR A 259 1.02 -17.27 8.92
C THR A 259 1.61 -18.41 8.11
N VAL A 260 2.60 -18.10 7.28
CA VAL A 260 3.32 -19.09 6.48
C VAL A 260 4.81 -19.09 6.82
N LYS A 261 5.40 -20.29 6.82
CA LYS A 261 6.85 -20.46 6.98
C LYS A 261 7.54 -20.25 5.65
N ILE A 262 8.51 -19.34 5.62
CA ILE A 262 9.25 -18.98 4.42
C ILE A 262 10.74 -19.37 4.49
N LYS A 263 11.22 -19.81 5.65
CA LYS A 263 12.52 -20.47 5.86
C LYS A 263 12.38 -21.56 6.89
#